data_AF-A0A3S0CIG2-F1
#
_entry.id   AF-A0A3S0CIG2-F1
#
_cell.length_a   1.000
_cell.length_b   1.000
_cell.length_c   1.000
_cell.angle_alpha   90.00
_cell.angle_beta   90.00
_cell.angle_gamma   90.00
#
_symmetry.space_group_name_H-M   'P 1'
#
loop_
_entity.id
_entity.type
_entity.pdbx_description
1 polymer ?
#
loop_
_entity_poly.entity_id
_entity_poly.type
_entity_poly.pdbx_seq_one_letter_code
_entity_poly.pdbx_strand_id
1 'polypeptide(L)'
;MSNNEATTPDGAAMLDDLDAAMASSEAKDKTAAQSAPPAPSEPEAPAIGSVTLAQLPKERRPNPSTVCEVCPASVWLASPKEVKCFCRVMHLITWSTAEPNQLTNCDGLALASED
;
A
#
# COMPACT_ATOMS: atom_id res chain seq x y z
N MET A 1 57.97 -8.14 -1.43
CA MET A 1 58.41 -9.50 -1.05
C MET A 1 57.65 -9.88 0.21
N SER A 2 56.84 -10.94 0.15
CA SER A 2 56.95 -12.14 1.00
C SER A 2 57.72 -12.02 2.33
N ASN A 3 57.25 -12.53 3.48
CA ASN A 3 56.24 -13.57 3.73
C ASN A 3 55.55 -13.41 5.10
N ASN A 4 54.43 -14.13 5.30
CA ASN A 4 54.18 -14.86 6.54
C ASN A 4 53.37 -16.14 6.24
N GLU A 5 53.96 -17.32 6.50
CA GLU A 5 53.29 -18.64 6.57
C GLU A 5 52.54 -18.76 7.94
N ALA A 6 51.70 -19.77 8.28
CA ALA A 6 51.40 -21.10 7.72
C ALA A 6 49.93 -21.50 8.12
N THR A 7 49.14 -22.17 7.29
CA THR A 7 48.84 -23.64 7.31
C THR A 7 47.67 -24.12 8.21
N THR A 8 46.69 -24.79 7.57
CA THR A 8 45.49 -25.50 8.10
C THR A 8 45.82 -26.90 8.70
N PRO A 9 44.92 -27.61 9.43
CA PRO A 9 43.77 -28.39 8.88
C PRO A 9 42.46 -28.19 9.70
N ASP A 10 41.23 -28.52 9.27
CA ASP A 10 40.62 -29.68 8.58
C ASP A 10 40.26 -30.88 9.51
N GLY A 11 39.07 -31.46 9.32
CA GLY A 11 38.45 -32.52 10.15
C GLY A 11 37.21 -32.09 10.96
N ALA A 12 36.14 -32.89 11.10
CA ALA A 12 35.88 -34.23 10.56
C ALA A 12 34.37 -34.53 10.41
N ALA A 13 34.04 -35.42 9.46
CA ALA A 13 32.74 -36.10 9.36
C ALA A 13 32.78 -37.48 10.07
N MET A 14 31.77 -38.35 9.84
CA MET A 14 31.44 -39.60 10.56
C MET A 14 30.63 -39.32 11.85
N LEU A 15 29.61 -40.07 12.28
CA LEU A 15 29.01 -41.38 11.90
C LEU A 15 27.50 -41.38 12.32
N ASP A 16 26.60 -42.34 12.05
CA ASP A 16 26.66 -43.66 11.38
C ASP A 16 25.26 -44.02 10.79
N ASP A 17 25.13 -45.11 10.03
CA ASP A 17 23.85 -45.68 9.54
C ASP A 17 23.17 -46.62 10.57
N LEU A 18 21.82 -46.62 10.64
CA LEU A 18 21.06 -47.74 11.21
C LEU A 18 19.73 -47.96 10.46
N ASP A 19 19.73 -48.99 9.62
CA ASP A 19 18.58 -49.46 8.85
C ASP A 19 17.98 -50.72 9.50
N ALA A 20 16.67 -50.71 9.83
CA ALA A 20 15.91 -51.89 10.24
C ALA A 20 14.39 -51.68 10.16
N ALA A 21 13.80 -52.25 9.12
CA ALA A 21 12.37 -52.33 8.77
C ALA A 21 11.37 -52.73 9.89
N MET A 22 10.08 -52.37 9.69
CA MET A 22 8.93 -53.31 9.62
C MET A 22 7.65 -52.56 9.17
N ALA A 23 6.62 -53.30 8.71
CA ALA A 23 5.59 -52.80 7.79
C ALA A 23 4.14 -52.67 8.34
N SER A 24 3.27 -52.08 7.51
CA SER A 24 1.79 -51.98 7.61
C SER A 24 1.26 -50.91 8.61
N SER A 25 0.12 -50.24 8.40
CA SER A 25 -0.94 -50.43 7.38
C SER A 25 -1.77 -49.15 7.14
N GLU A 26 -2.28 -49.03 5.91
CA GLU A 26 -3.58 -48.44 5.53
C GLU A 26 -3.86 -46.92 5.64
N ALA A 27 -4.76 -46.48 4.74
CA ALA A 27 -5.03 -45.09 4.42
C ALA A 27 -6.08 -44.43 5.33
N LYS A 28 -6.00 -43.11 5.48
CA LYS A 28 -7.17 -42.24 5.69
C LYS A 28 -7.01 -40.82 5.13
N ASP A 29 -7.41 -40.73 3.87
CA ASP A 29 -8.13 -39.63 3.22
C ASP A 29 -8.62 -38.43 4.09
N LYS A 30 -8.38 -37.23 3.56
CA LYS A 30 -9.10 -35.93 3.71
C LYS A 30 -8.98 -35.04 4.96
N THR A 31 -8.78 -33.75 4.64
CA THR A 31 -9.35 -32.54 5.27
C THR A 31 -8.78 -32.11 6.64
N ALA A 32 -8.41 -30.85 6.90
CA ALA A 32 -8.63 -29.59 6.16
C ALA A 32 -7.34 -28.75 6.07
N ALA A 33 -7.11 -28.12 4.92
CA ALA A 33 -6.38 -26.86 4.90
C ALA A 33 -7.29 -25.80 5.55
N GLN A 34 -6.98 -25.40 6.78
CA GLN A 34 -7.69 -24.30 7.43
C GLN A 34 -7.28 -22.99 6.74
N SER A 35 -8.14 -22.52 5.84
CA SER A 35 -8.04 -21.17 5.29
C SER A 35 -7.97 -20.18 6.45
N ALA A 36 -6.87 -19.44 6.54
CA ALA A 36 -6.80 -18.31 7.45
C ALA A 36 -7.97 -17.36 7.18
N PRO A 37 -8.58 -16.74 8.20
CA PRO A 37 -9.58 -15.70 7.98
C PRO A 37 -9.00 -14.65 7.02
N PRO A 38 -9.77 -14.14 6.04
CA PRO A 38 -9.32 -13.00 5.27
C PRO A 38 -9.01 -11.87 6.25
N ALA A 39 -7.82 -11.28 6.14
CA ALA A 39 -7.49 -10.08 6.88
C ALA A 39 -8.56 -9.02 6.61
N PRO A 40 -8.88 -8.13 7.57
CA PRO A 40 -9.83 -7.05 7.33
C PRO A 40 -9.40 -6.29 6.08
N SER A 41 -10.20 -6.40 5.01
CA SER A 41 -9.97 -5.67 3.78
C SER A 41 -10.00 -4.19 4.12
N GLU A 42 -8.85 -3.52 3.99
CA GLU A 42 -8.78 -2.07 4.18
C GLU A 42 -9.88 -1.41 3.33
N PRO A 43 -10.60 -0.41 3.87
CA PRO A 43 -11.67 0.24 3.12
C PRO A 43 -11.08 0.80 1.83
N GLU A 44 -11.56 0.26 0.70
CA GLU A 44 -11.05 0.57 -0.62
C GLU A 44 -11.14 2.08 -0.86
N ALA A 45 -9.98 2.73 -0.98
CA ALA A 45 -9.91 4.19 -1.00
C ALA A 45 -10.76 4.73 -2.17
N PRO A 46 -11.54 5.81 -1.97
CA PRO A 46 -12.43 6.34 -3.00
C PRO A 46 -11.71 6.54 -4.33
N ALA A 47 -12.33 6.10 -5.42
CA ALA A 47 -11.80 6.28 -6.76
C ALA A 47 -11.62 7.78 -7.03
N ILE A 48 -10.36 8.23 -7.11
CA ILE A 48 -10.01 9.64 -7.27
C ILE A 48 -10.63 10.19 -8.56
N GLY A 49 -11.54 11.16 -8.43
CA GLY A 49 -12.22 11.78 -9.57
C GLY A 49 -11.35 12.78 -10.35
N SER A 50 -10.24 13.23 -9.75
CA SER A 50 -9.31 14.18 -10.38
C SER A 50 -8.22 13.50 -11.22
N VAL A 51 -8.22 13.80 -12.52
CA VAL A 51 -7.15 13.42 -13.46
C VAL A 51 -5.77 13.92 -12.99
N THR A 52 -5.70 15.14 -12.44
CA THR A 52 -4.45 15.71 -11.91
C THR A 52 -3.90 14.86 -10.77
N LEU A 53 -4.73 14.50 -9.80
CA LEU A 53 -4.30 13.68 -8.65
C LEU A 53 -3.97 12.24 -9.06
N ALA A 54 -4.71 11.67 -10.01
CA ALA A 54 -4.44 10.34 -10.53
C ALA A 54 -3.03 10.22 -11.15
N GLN A 55 -2.52 11.30 -11.76
CA GLN A 55 -1.16 11.37 -12.33
C GLN A 55 -0.06 11.65 -11.29
N LEU A 56 -0.39 12.03 -10.05
CA LEU A 56 0.59 12.26 -8.99
C LEU A 56 0.96 10.96 -8.24
N PRO A 57 2.21 10.82 -7.78
CA PRO A 57 2.59 9.82 -6.76
C PRO A 57 1.71 9.93 -5.51
N LYS A 58 1.44 8.81 -4.82
CA LYS A 58 0.52 8.79 -3.67
C LYS A 58 0.95 9.75 -2.55
N GLU A 59 2.25 9.89 -2.36
CA GLU A 59 2.91 10.72 -1.35
C GLU A 59 2.72 12.23 -1.59
N ARG A 60 2.26 12.60 -2.80
CA ARG A 60 1.97 13.99 -3.20
C ARG A 60 0.47 14.31 -3.27
N ARG A 61 -0.40 13.32 -3.00
CA ARG A 61 -1.85 13.48 -2.90
C ARG A 61 -2.22 13.94 -1.48
N PRO A 62 -3.44 14.44 -1.24
CA PRO A 62 -3.90 14.74 0.10
C PRO A 62 -3.76 13.54 1.05
N ASN A 63 -3.13 13.76 2.20
CA ASN A 63 -3.03 12.77 3.26
C ASN A 63 -3.19 13.47 4.63
N PRO A 64 -4.25 13.17 5.40
CA PRO A 64 -5.35 12.28 5.05
C PRO A 64 -6.23 12.84 3.92
N SER A 65 -7.11 11.98 3.40
CA SER A 65 -7.96 12.26 2.25
C SER A 65 -8.94 13.43 2.48
N THR A 66 -9.35 14.08 1.40
CA THR A 66 -10.32 15.18 1.40
C THR A 66 -11.44 14.94 0.39
N VAL A 67 -12.67 15.38 0.69
CA VAL A 67 -13.84 15.31 -0.20
C VAL A 67 -13.58 15.98 -1.57
N CYS A 68 -12.64 16.92 -1.61
CA CYS A 68 -12.20 17.57 -2.83
C CYS A 68 -11.53 16.60 -3.85
N GLU A 69 -11.08 15.41 -3.45
CA GLU A 69 -10.46 14.43 -4.37
C GLU A 69 -11.46 13.79 -5.35
N VAL A 70 -12.75 13.81 -5.00
CA VAL A 70 -13.86 13.26 -5.79
C VAL A 70 -14.90 14.31 -6.20
N CYS A 71 -14.82 15.53 -5.69
CA CYS A 71 -15.78 16.59 -5.97
C CYS A 71 -15.63 17.14 -7.42
N PRO A 72 -16.70 17.17 -8.24
CA PRO A 72 -16.61 17.68 -9.60
C PRO A 72 -16.29 19.19 -9.66
N ALA A 73 -16.61 19.98 -8.63
CA ALA A 73 -16.21 21.39 -8.56
C ALA A 73 -14.72 21.62 -8.28
N SER A 74 -13.97 20.61 -7.85
CA SER A 74 -12.56 20.75 -7.46
C SER A 74 -11.62 20.77 -8.68
N VAL A 75 -10.98 21.91 -8.90
CA VAL A 75 -9.89 22.05 -9.88
C VAL A 75 -8.57 21.85 -9.16
N TRP A 76 -7.90 20.75 -9.48
CA TRP A 76 -6.60 20.41 -8.88
C TRP A 76 -5.45 20.89 -9.76
N LEU A 77 -4.56 21.68 -9.16
CA LEU A 77 -3.34 22.21 -9.78
C LEU A 77 -2.12 21.57 -9.11
N ALA A 78 -1.14 21.15 -9.91
CA ALA A 78 0.11 20.58 -9.41
C ALA A 78 1.33 21.20 -10.10
N SER A 79 2.28 21.65 -9.29
CA SER A 79 3.65 22.01 -9.70
C SER A 79 4.64 21.03 -9.07
N PRO A 80 5.95 21.09 -9.36
CA PRO A 80 6.93 20.26 -8.66
C PRO A 80 7.00 20.50 -7.14
N LYS A 81 6.66 21.72 -6.67
CA LYS A 81 6.80 22.13 -5.26
C LYS A 81 5.49 22.10 -4.47
N GLU A 82 4.35 22.11 -5.15
CA GLU A 82 3.07 22.42 -4.51
C GLU A 82 1.90 21.77 -5.24
N VAL A 83 0.88 21.33 -4.49
CA VAL A 83 -0.41 20.87 -5.01
C VAL A 83 -1.52 21.69 -4.34
N LYS A 84 -2.55 22.07 -5.11
CA LYS A 84 -3.66 22.94 -4.69
C LYS A 84 -4.99 22.42 -5.21
N CYS A 85 -6.05 22.56 -4.41
CA CYS A 85 -7.44 22.47 -4.85
C CYS A 85 -8.07 23.86 -4.86
N PHE A 86 -8.50 24.32 -6.03
CA PHE A 86 -9.42 25.45 -6.17
C PHE A 86 -10.86 24.94 -6.27
N CYS A 87 -11.74 25.34 -5.36
CA CYS A 87 -13.15 24.97 -5.40
C CYS A 87 -13.93 25.97 -6.24
N ARG A 88 -14.54 25.51 -7.35
CA ARG A 88 -15.33 26.38 -8.24
C ARG A 88 -16.64 26.89 -7.62
N VAL A 89 -17.23 26.17 -6.67
CA VAL A 89 -18.43 26.62 -5.95
C VAL A 89 -18.08 27.75 -4.97
N MET A 90 -17.03 27.56 -4.17
CA MET A 90 -16.63 28.51 -3.12
C MET A 90 -15.70 29.63 -3.62
N HIS A 91 -15.20 29.53 -4.86
CA HIS A 91 -14.28 30.48 -5.49
C HIS A 91 -12.98 30.74 -4.71
N LEU A 92 -12.47 29.72 -3.99
CA LEU A 92 -11.26 29.84 -3.17
C LEU A 92 -10.40 28.55 -3.19
N ILE A 93 -9.16 28.67 -2.74
CA ILE A 93 -8.27 27.51 -2.51
C ILE A 93 -8.73 26.80 -1.24
N THR A 94 -9.37 25.65 -1.37
CA THR A 94 -9.89 24.88 -0.22
C THR A 94 -8.84 23.97 0.40
N TRP A 95 -7.73 23.68 -0.29
CA TRP A 95 -6.65 22.82 0.21
C TRP A 95 -5.34 23.13 -0.53
N SER A 96 -4.21 23.08 0.17
CA SER A 96 -2.89 23.04 -0.48
C SER A 96 -1.88 22.22 0.32
N THR A 97 -0.73 21.89 -0.29
CA THR A 97 0.39 21.27 0.44
C THR A 97 1.06 22.22 1.44
N ALA A 98 0.88 23.54 1.30
CA ALA A 98 1.38 24.54 2.25
C ALA A 98 0.41 24.73 3.43
N GLU A 99 -0.89 24.68 3.15
CA GLU A 99 -2.00 24.80 4.10
C GLU A 99 -2.95 23.58 3.94
N PRO A 100 -2.53 22.39 4.41
CA PRO A 100 -3.35 21.19 4.31
C PRO A 100 -4.46 21.21 5.37
N ASN A 101 -5.65 20.75 4.98
CA ASN A 101 -6.77 20.55 5.90
C ASN A 101 -7.53 19.25 5.58
N GLN A 102 -8.51 18.92 6.42
CA GLN A 102 -9.22 17.64 6.39
C GLN A 102 -10.73 17.88 6.21
N LEU A 103 -11.11 18.41 5.04
CA LEU A 103 -12.51 18.56 4.68
C LEU A 103 -13.09 17.19 4.29
N THR A 104 -13.77 16.52 5.21
CA THR A 104 -14.36 15.18 4.97
C THR A 104 -15.70 15.23 4.25
N ASN A 105 -16.43 16.36 4.32
CA ASN A 105 -17.78 16.54 3.80
C ASN A 105 -17.95 17.97 3.26
N CYS A 106 -18.71 18.14 2.18
CA CYS A 106 -19.02 19.45 1.60
C CYS A 106 -20.25 19.37 0.68
N ASP A 107 -21.22 20.27 0.86
CA ASP A 107 -22.43 20.35 0.01
C ASP A 107 -22.11 20.77 -1.44
N GLY A 108 -20.92 21.33 -1.67
CA GLY A 108 -20.40 21.64 -3.00
C GLY A 108 -20.28 20.43 -3.93
N LEU A 109 -20.36 19.19 -3.41
CA LEU A 109 -20.44 17.99 -4.24
C LEU A 109 -21.83 17.84 -4.89
N ALA A 110 -22.91 18.17 -4.17
CA ALA A 110 -24.26 18.17 -4.72
C ALA A 110 -24.44 19.34 -5.72
N LEU A 111 -24.10 20.55 -5.29
CA LEU A 111 -24.20 21.79 -6.08
C LEU A 111 -23.39 21.80 -7.39
N ALA A 112 -22.46 20.85 -7.55
CA ALA A 112 -21.62 20.71 -8.74
C ALA A 112 -21.93 19.43 -9.57
N SER A 113 -22.96 18.69 -9.16
CA SER A 113 -23.52 17.54 -9.87
C SER A 113 -24.91 17.84 -10.46
N GLU A 114 -25.43 19.05 -10.25
CA GLU A 114 -26.66 19.57 -10.83
C GLU A 114 -26.33 20.36 -12.11
N ASP A 115 -26.69 19.81 -13.27
CA ASP A 115 -26.62 20.43 -14.62
C ASP A 115 -28.04 20.86 -15.08
#